data_AF-A0A453CHJ5-F1
#
_entry.id   AF-A0A453CHJ5-F1
#
_cell.length_a   1.000
_cell.length_b   1.000
_cell.length_c   1.000
_cell.angle_alpha   90.00
_cell.angle_beta   90.00
_cell.angle_gamma   90.00
#
_symmetry.space_group_name_H-M   'P 1'
#
loop_
_entity.id
_entity.type
_entity.pdbx_description
1 polymer ?
#
loop_
_entity_poly.entity_id
_entity_poly.type
_entity_poly.pdbx_seq_one_letter_code
_entity_poly.pdbx_strand_id
1 'polypeptide(L)'
;LLLQGKYMVVYPQRLATMFHNSIIFQSLLIWGTSLLMGGRPGLVSFGISCLSIILTLIFSIFLPVVVAFALPHICPFPVPFVGNPWLVIGLFGSPALLGAFIGQHFGFILLKRHIQEVHSRTKPGLTGNTMDYIVGLEAERWIFKSGFVQWLIVLILGTYLKVGASYIALIWLVSPAFAYGLMEATLTPVRSPKQLKVFTLVLALAVPVMSSAGLFIRLVDVMVGSIVRADRNPGGLPDWLGNVVVAVAIAIVVSFTFVYLLSYVHISG
;
A
#
# COMPACT_ATOMS: atom_id res chain seq x y z
N LEU A 1 9.38 4.78 -22.42
CA LEU A 1 9.43 6.20 -22.87
C LEU A 1 9.74 7.21 -21.75
N LEU A 2 10.28 6.78 -20.60
CA LEU A 2 10.86 7.61 -19.53
C LEU A 2 12.24 7.04 -19.09
N LEU A 3 12.92 6.32 -19.98
CA LEU A 3 14.02 5.39 -19.62
C LEU A 3 15.37 5.72 -20.26
N GLN A 4 15.52 6.86 -20.91
CA GLN A 4 16.82 7.35 -21.38
C GLN A 4 16.87 8.85 -21.10
N GLY A 5 17.80 9.28 -20.24
CA GLY A 5 17.98 10.65 -19.75
C GLY A 5 18.38 11.66 -20.82
N LYS A 6 17.62 11.72 -21.93
CA LYS A 6 17.81 12.64 -23.05
C LYS A 6 16.98 13.92 -22.88
N TYR A 7 15.98 13.90 -22.00
CA TYR A 7 15.19 15.07 -21.62
C TYR A 7 14.96 15.04 -20.11
N MET A 8 15.94 15.53 -19.35
CA MET A 8 15.70 15.90 -17.96
C MET A 8 14.89 17.19 -18.02
N VAL A 9 13.56 17.07 -18.01
CA VAL A 9 12.70 18.25 -17.86
C VAL A 9 12.84 18.72 -16.42
N VAL A 10 13.84 19.58 -16.19
CA VAL A 10 14.09 20.20 -14.89
C VAL A 10 13.01 21.25 -14.70
N TYR A 11 11.89 20.85 -14.10
CA TYR A 11 10.92 21.84 -13.62
C TYR A 11 11.54 22.64 -12.48
N PRO A 12 11.27 23.95 -12.39
CA PRO A 12 11.74 24.75 -11.26
C PRO A 12 11.15 24.17 -9.97
N GLN A 13 11.98 24.00 -8.95
CA GLN A 13 11.60 23.38 -7.67
C GLN A 13 10.37 24.05 -7.05
N ARG A 14 10.21 25.37 -7.28
CA ARG A 14 9.04 26.14 -6.84
C ARG A 14 7.74 25.70 -7.51
N LEU A 15 7.76 25.35 -8.80
CA LEU A 15 6.58 24.85 -9.51
C LEU A 15 6.23 23.45 -9.02
N ALA A 16 7.24 22.60 -8.83
CA ALA A 16 7.04 21.27 -8.26
C ALA A 16 6.40 21.38 -6.86
N THR A 17 6.90 22.22 -5.96
CA THR A 17 6.31 22.38 -4.63
C THR A 17 4.91 22.96 -4.66
N MET A 18 4.62 23.92 -5.55
CA MET A 18 3.24 24.40 -5.74
C MET A 18 2.29 23.29 -6.19
N PHE A 19 2.73 22.44 -7.13
CA PHE A 19 1.93 21.32 -7.63
C PHE A 19 1.64 20.28 -6.56
N HIS A 20 2.67 19.84 -5.81
CA HIS A 20 2.49 18.91 -4.69
C HIS A 20 1.55 19.50 -3.63
N ASN A 21 1.71 20.76 -3.24
CA ASN A 21 0.84 21.42 -2.27
C ASN A 21 -0.61 21.53 -2.73
N SER A 22 -0.83 21.82 -4.02
CA SER A 22 -2.18 21.86 -4.60
C SER A 22 -2.87 20.49 -4.54
N ILE A 23 -2.16 19.43 -4.91
CA ILE A 23 -2.68 18.06 -4.84
C ILE A 23 -2.95 17.64 -3.40
N ILE A 24 -2.04 17.94 -2.46
CA ILE A 24 -2.23 17.68 -1.03
C ILE A 24 -3.51 18.36 -0.54
N PHE A 25 -3.70 19.64 -0.87
CA PHE A 25 -4.88 20.41 -0.45
C PHE A 25 -6.17 19.83 -1.03
N GLN A 26 -6.22 19.56 -2.34
CA GLN A 26 -7.39 18.95 -2.99
C GLN A 26 -7.71 17.57 -2.41
N SER A 27 -6.67 16.76 -2.16
CA SER A 27 -6.80 15.42 -1.57
C SER A 27 -7.38 15.48 -0.16
N LEU A 28 -6.91 16.41 0.67
CA LEU A 28 -7.42 16.65 2.02
C LEU A 28 -8.88 17.11 2.00
N LEU A 29 -9.27 17.97 1.07
CA LEU A 29 -10.65 18.42 0.92
C LEU A 29 -11.58 17.26 0.50
N ILE A 30 -11.18 16.46 -0.48
CA ILE A 30 -11.97 15.30 -0.95
C ILE A 30 -12.13 14.28 0.17
N TRP A 31 -11.04 13.96 0.87
CA TRP A 31 -11.09 13.03 2.00
C TRP A 31 -11.92 13.58 3.16
N GLY A 32 -11.72 14.85 3.54
CA GLY A 32 -12.44 15.51 4.63
C GLY A 32 -13.94 15.58 4.38
N THR A 33 -14.36 15.97 3.17
CA THR A 33 -15.77 15.97 2.79
C THR A 33 -16.37 14.56 2.83
N SER A 34 -15.63 13.53 2.42
CA SER A 34 -16.09 12.15 2.54
C SER A 34 -16.30 11.70 3.99
N LEU A 35 -15.48 12.15 4.94
CA LEU A 35 -15.66 11.82 6.36
C LEU A 35 -16.87 12.55 6.95
N LEU A 36 -17.01 13.85 6.64
CA LEU A 36 -18.12 14.67 7.11
C LEU A 36 -19.47 14.10 6.64
N MET A 37 -19.57 13.67 5.38
CA MET A 37 -20.78 13.03 4.85
C MET A 37 -21.06 11.65 5.47
N GLY A 38 -20.03 10.91 5.89
CA GLY A 38 -20.18 9.61 6.54
C GLY A 38 -20.58 9.70 8.02
N GLY A 39 -20.45 10.86 8.65
CA GLY A 39 -20.79 11.08 10.05
C GLY A 39 -20.02 10.16 11.02
N ARG A 40 -20.64 9.88 12.18
CA ARG A 40 -20.07 8.97 13.20
C ARG A 40 -19.73 7.56 12.69
N PRO A 41 -20.61 6.85 11.96
CA PRO A 41 -20.27 5.51 11.45
C PRO A 41 -19.16 5.55 10.39
N GLY A 42 -19.08 6.62 9.58
CA GLY A 42 -17.99 6.85 8.65
C GLY A 42 -16.63 7.03 9.33
N LEU A 43 -16.61 7.72 10.48
CA LEU A 43 -15.37 7.91 11.23
C LEU A 43 -14.86 6.60 11.86
N VAL A 44 -15.77 5.78 12.41
CA VAL A 44 -15.41 4.49 13.02
C VAL A 44 -14.94 3.49 11.97
N SER A 45 -15.65 3.40 10.83
CA SER A 45 -15.23 2.57 9.69
C SER A 45 -13.87 3.01 9.14
N PHE A 46 -13.60 4.31 9.05
CA PHE A 46 -12.28 4.82 8.71
C PHE A 46 -11.21 4.39 9.72
N GLY A 47 -11.49 4.50 11.03
CA GLY A 47 -10.58 4.03 12.09
C GLY A 47 -10.22 2.54 11.94
N ILE A 48 -11.23 1.69 11.70
CA ILE A 48 -11.03 0.25 11.48
C ILE A 48 -10.24 -0.01 10.19
N SER A 49 -10.49 0.76 9.12
CA SER A 49 -9.73 0.65 7.87
C SER A 49 -8.25 1.08 8.02
N CYS A 50 -7.95 2.01 8.92
CA CYS A 50 -6.58 2.38 9.28
C CYS A 50 -5.91 1.26 10.10
N LEU A 51 -6.64 0.66 11.05
CA LEU A 51 -6.18 -0.53 11.77
C LEU A 51 -5.85 -1.68 10.81
N SER A 52 -6.65 -1.89 9.76
CA SER A 52 -6.37 -2.89 8.72
C SER A 52 -5.02 -2.67 8.04
N ILE A 53 -4.65 -1.42 7.70
CA ILE A 53 -3.34 -1.09 7.13
C ILE A 53 -2.21 -1.40 8.13
N ILE A 54 -2.40 -1.04 9.40
CA ILE A 54 -1.41 -1.30 10.45
C ILE A 54 -1.21 -2.81 10.62
N LEU A 55 -2.28 -3.59 10.68
CA LEU A 55 -2.22 -5.05 10.74
C LEU A 55 -1.52 -5.64 9.52
N THR A 56 -1.85 -5.14 8.32
CA THR A 56 -1.19 -5.53 7.06
C THR A 56 0.32 -5.35 7.17
N LEU A 57 0.78 -4.19 7.66
CA LEU A 57 2.20 -3.91 7.83
C LEU A 57 2.86 -4.82 8.87
N ILE A 58 2.22 -5.03 10.03
CA ILE A 58 2.75 -5.89 11.10
C ILE A 58 2.93 -7.32 10.61
N PHE A 59 1.90 -7.93 10.03
CA PHE A 59 1.98 -9.30 9.54
C PHE A 59 2.91 -9.42 8.33
N SER A 60 2.93 -8.42 7.44
CA SER A 60 3.86 -8.36 6.31
C SER A 60 5.33 -8.28 6.75
N ILE A 61 5.64 -7.70 7.91
CA ILE A 61 7.00 -7.68 8.47
C ILE A 61 7.30 -8.98 9.21
N PHE A 62 6.35 -9.46 10.00
CA PHE A 62 6.55 -10.62 10.87
C PHE A 62 6.96 -11.88 10.10
N LEU A 63 6.25 -12.25 9.03
CA LEU A 63 6.54 -13.49 8.31
C LEU A 63 7.93 -13.50 7.61
N PRO A 64 8.34 -12.46 6.86
CA PRO A 64 9.70 -12.37 6.33
C PRO A 64 10.79 -12.38 7.39
N VAL A 65 10.55 -11.76 8.56
CA VAL A 65 11.51 -11.74 9.66
C VAL A 65 11.71 -13.15 10.22
N VAL A 66 10.64 -13.93 10.40
CA VAL A 66 10.75 -15.35 10.79
C VAL A 66 11.58 -16.13 9.77
N VAL A 67 11.37 -15.91 8.47
CA VAL A 67 12.19 -16.53 7.42
C VAL A 67 13.65 -16.08 7.51
N ALA A 68 13.90 -14.79 7.75
CA ALA A 68 15.25 -14.25 7.89
C ALA A 68 16.03 -14.86 9.07
N PHE A 69 15.36 -15.18 10.17
CA PHE A 69 15.93 -15.89 11.31
C PHE A 69 16.12 -17.40 11.04
N ALA A 70 15.19 -18.03 10.34
CA ALA A 70 15.28 -19.46 10.04
C ALA A 70 16.34 -19.78 8.98
N LEU A 71 16.60 -18.85 8.05
CA LEU A 71 17.45 -19.07 6.88
C LEU A 71 18.88 -19.54 7.23
N PRO A 72 19.61 -18.91 8.17
CA PRO A 72 20.97 -19.35 8.52
C PRO A 72 21.02 -20.73 9.17
N HIS A 73 19.91 -21.22 9.71
CA HIS A 73 19.84 -22.55 10.32
C HIS A 73 19.56 -23.67 9.32
N ILE A 74 18.95 -23.34 8.17
CA ILE A 74 18.52 -24.31 7.15
C ILE A 74 19.52 -24.37 6.00
N CYS A 75 20.08 -23.21 5.62
CA CYS A 75 20.97 -23.10 4.47
C CYS A 75 22.44 -23.16 4.88
N PRO A 76 23.29 -23.83 4.07
CA PRO A 76 24.75 -23.82 4.28
C PRO A 76 25.35 -22.43 4.03
N PHE A 77 24.62 -21.54 3.34
CA PHE A 77 24.98 -20.14 3.12
C PHE A 77 24.01 -19.24 3.88
N PRO A 78 24.48 -18.46 4.87
CA PRO A 78 23.60 -17.61 5.69
C PRO A 78 22.96 -16.47 4.90
N VAL A 79 23.56 -16.07 3.76
CA VAL A 79 23.12 -14.94 2.92
C VAL A 79 23.08 -15.34 1.43
N PRO A 80 22.14 -16.23 1.01
CA PRO A 80 22.14 -16.82 -0.33
C PRO A 80 21.88 -15.81 -1.45
N PHE A 81 21.26 -14.67 -1.14
CA PHE A 81 20.96 -13.63 -2.12
C PHE A 81 22.16 -12.77 -2.55
N VAL A 82 23.32 -12.90 -1.92
CA VAL A 82 24.55 -12.23 -2.39
C VAL A 82 24.99 -12.79 -3.74
N GLY A 83 24.87 -14.11 -3.93
CA GLY A 83 25.19 -14.77 -5.21
C GLY A 83 24.08 -14.61 -6.26
N ASN A 84 22.82 -14.52 -5.83
CA ASN A 84 21.68 -14.29 -6.71
C ASN A 84 20.69 -13.28 -6.09
N PRO A 85 20.80 -11.98 -6.44
CA PRO A 85 19.96 -10.93 -5.87
C PRO A 85 18.46 -11.12 -6.13
N TRP A 86 18.07 -11.85 -7.17
CA TRP A 86 16.66 -12.12 -7.47
C TRP A 86 15.99 -13.03 -6.44
N LEU A 87 16.79 -13.81 -5.70
CA LEU A 87 16.28 -14.73 -4.68
C LEU A 87 15.60 -14.00 -3.53
N VAL A 88 15.96 -12.73 -3.31
CA VAL A 88 15.35 -11.80 -2.35
C VAL A 88 13.83 -11.72 -2.52
N ILE A 89 13.35 -11.69 -3.76
CA ILE A 89 11.92 -11.56 -4.06
C ILE A 89 11.17 -12.81 -3.61
N GLY A 90 11.69 -13.99 -3.93
CA GLY A 90 11.07 -15.25 -3.52
C GLY A 90 11.12 -15.44 -2.01
N LEU A 91 12.28 -15.15 -1.42
CA LEU A 91 12.56 -15.46 -0.03
C LEU A 91 11.87 -14.54 0.98
N PHE A 92 11.82 -13.25 0.69
CA PHE A 92 11.21 -12.27 1.60
C PHE A 92 9.94 -11.63 1.02
N GLY A 93 9.85 -11.48 -0.29
CA GLY A 93 8.65 -10.93 -0.93
C GLY A 93 7.43 -11.84 -0.80
N SER A 94 7.57 -13.15 -1.01
CA SER A 94 6.43 -14.09 -0.91
C SER A 94 5.85 -14.16 0.51
N PRO A 95 6.67 -14.33 1.57
CA PRO A 95 6.18 -14.28 2.95
C PRO A 95 5.61 -12.90 3.32
N ALA A 96 6.16 -11.81 2.77
CA ALA A 96 5.63 -10.47 3.01
C ALA A 96 4.23 -10.32 2.44
N LEU A 97 4.02 -10.79 1.19
CA LEU A 97 2.72 -10.79 0.54
C LEU A 97 1.69 -11.62 1.30
N LEU A 98 2.07 -12.84 1.71
CA LEU A 98 1.19 -13.69 2.53
C LEU A 98 0.82 -13.00 3.85
N GLY A 99 1.79 -12.37 4.52
CA GLY A 99 1.56 -11.63 5.75
C GLY A 99 0.62 -10.44 5.53
N ALA A 100 0.81 -9.71 4.42
CA ALA A 100 -0.04 -8.61 4.04
C ALA A 100 -1.49 -9.08 3.81
N PHE A 101 -1.71 -10.19 3.09
CA PHE A 101 -3.04 -10.77 2.90
C PHE A 101 -3.70 -11.14 4.23
N ILE A 102 -2.97 -11.82 5.12
CA ILE A 102 -3.48 -12.23 6.44
C ILE A 102 -3.89 -11.01 7.27
N GLY A 103 -2.99 -10.04 7.42
CA GLY A 103 -3.24 -8.85 8.23
C GLY A 103 -4.41 -8.02 7.71
N GLN A 104 -4.49 -7.89 6.38
CA GLN A 104 -5.58 -7.16 5.77
C GLN A 104 -6.92 -7.91 5.88
N HIS A 105 -6.93 -9.23 5.71
CA HIS A 105 -8.12 -10.06 5.82
C HIS A 105 -8.76 -9.95 7.21
N PHE A 106 -7.95 -9.97 8.27
CA PHE A 106 -8.43 -9.70 9.63
C PHE A 106 -9.07 -8.31 9.75
N GLY A 107 -8.42 -7.28 9.20
CA GLY A 107 -8.98 -5.93 9.17
C GLY A 107 -10.29 -5.82 8.39
N PHE A 108 -10.40 -6.54 7.26
CA PHE A 108 -11.61 -6.58 6.44
C PHE A 108 -12.77 -7.24 7.18
N ILE A 109 -12.55 -8.37 7.88
CA ILE A 109 -13.58 -9.03 8.70
C ILE A 109 -14.12 -8.08 9.77
N LEU A 110 -13.24 -7.38 10.49
CA LEU A 110 -13.64 -6.42 11.52
C LEU A 110 -14.47 -5.28 10.94
N LEU A 111 -14.05 -4.74 9.78
CA LEU A 111 -14.76 -3.67 9.10
C LEU A 111 -16.13 -4.13 8.59
N LYS A 112 -16.19 -5.31 7.95
CA LYS A 112 -17.43 -5.90 7.44
C LYS A 112 -18.44 -6.10 8.56
N ARG A 113 -18.01 -6.65 9.70
CA ARG A 113 -18.84 -6.84 10.88
C ARG A 113 -19.42 -5.52 11.39
N HIS A 114 -18.60 -4.49 11.51
CA HIS A 114 -19.06 -3.16 11.94
C HIS A 114 -20.10 -2.57 10.98
N ILE A 115 -19.84 -2.63 9.66
CA ILE A 115 -20.77 -2.10 8.65
C ILE A 115 -22.09 -2.89 8.65
N GLN A 116 -22.06 -4.22 8.81
CA GLN A 116 -23.27 -5.05 8.97
C GLN A 116 -24.10 -4.62 10.19
N GLU A 117 -23.46 -4.39 11.33
CA GLU A 117 -24.13 -3.92 12.55
C GLU A 117 -24.77 -2.54 12.37
N VAL A 118 -24.11 -1.63 11.65
CA VAL A 118 -24.66 -0.30 11.34
C VAL A 118 -25.85 -0.41 10.39
N HIS A 119 -25.70 -1.14 9.29
CA HIS A 119 -26.75 -1.26 8.28
C HIS A 119 -27.99 -2.02 8.79
N SER A 120 -27.82 -3.07 9.60
CA SER A 120 -28.94 -3.82 10.18
C SER A 120 -29.82 -2.95 11.08
N ARG A 121 -29.23 -1.96 11.78
CA ARG A 121 -29.97 -0.99 12.60
C ARG A 121 -30.66 0.09 11.77
N THR A 122 -30.08 0.50 10.64
CA THR A 122 -30.60 1.61 9.83
C THR A 122 -31.60 1.16 8.76
N LYS A 123 -31.49 -0.06 8.22
CA LYS A 123 -32.30 -0.56 7.10
C LYS A 123 -32.73 -2.03 7.33
N PRO A 124 -33.72 -2.28 8.20
CA PRO A 124 -34.12 -3.64 8.59
C PRO A 124 -34.81 -4.48 7.49
N GLY A 125 -35.06 -3.91 6.29
CA GLY A 125 -35.78 -4.58 5.20
C GLY A 125 -34.93 -5.14 4.06
N LEU A 126 -33.59 -5.05 4.11
CA LEU A 126 -32.74 -5.63 3.07
C LEU A 126 -32.58 -7.15 3.24
N THR A 127 -32.82 -7.90 2.17
CA THR A 127 -32.56 -9.34 2.08
C THR A 127 -31.07 -9.67 2.27
N GLY A 128 -30.76 -10.76 2.99
CA GLY A 128 -29.41 -11.13 3.42
C GLY A 128 -28.35 -11.12 2.32
N ASN A 129 -28.65 -11.67 1.14
CA ASN A 129 -27.67 -11.71 0.03
C ASN A 129 -27.34 -10.32 -0.54
N THR A 130 -28.35 -9.45 -0.67
CA THR A 130 -28.16 -8.07 -1.17
C THR A 130 -27.42 -7.22 -0.15
N MET A 131 -27.72 -7.45 1.14
CA MET A 131 -27.05 -6.81 2.26
C MET A 131 -25.57 -7.15 2.31
N ASP A 132 -25.21 -8.44 2.24
CA ASP A 132 -23.82 -8.86 2.29
C ASP A 132 -22.99 -8.33 1.12
N TYR A 133 -23.59 -8.22 -0.06
CA TYR A 133 -22.96 -7.61 -1.22
C TYR A 133 -22.70 -6.11 -1.02
N ILE A 134 -23.69 -5.35 -0.54
CA ILE A 134 -23.55 -3.90 -0.29
C ILE A 134 -22.51 -3.63 0.79
N VAL A 135 -22.53 -4.40 1.88
CA VAL A 135 -21.56 -4.29 2.97
C VAL A 135 -20.15 -4.59 2.46
N GLY A 136 -19.98 -5.63 1.63
CA GLY A 136 -18.70 -5.95 1.01
C GLY A 136 -18.13 -4.78 0.22
N LEU A 137 -18.92 -4.21 -0.68
CA LEU A 137 -18.51 -3.04 -1.48
C LEU A 137 -18.18 -1.82 -0.62
N GLU A 138 -18.93 -1.58 0.45
CA GLU A 138 -18.66 -0.46 1.35
C GLU A 138 -17.36 -0.67 2.15
N ALA A 139 -17.09 -1.89 2.61
CA ALA A 139 -15.85 -2.23 3.29
C ALA A 139 -14.63 -2.00 2.38
N GLU A 140 -14.70 -2.46 1.13
CA GLU A 140 -13.63 -2.26 0.14
C GLU A 140 -13.37 -0.78 -0.13
N ARG A 141 -14.44 0.01 -0.24
CA ARG A 141 -14.35 1.46 -0.42
C ARG A 141 -13.61 2.14 0.73
N TRP A 142 -13.87 1.74 1.97
CA TRP A 142 -13.18 2.28 3.14
C TRP A 142 -11.71 1.87 3.21
N ILE A 143 -11.38 0.64 2.84
CA ILE A 143 -9.98 0.19 2.73
C ILE A 143 -9.25 0.95 1.62
N PHE A 144 -9.90 1.19 0.48
CA PHE A 144 -9.29 2.01 -0.58
C PHE A 144 -9.01 3.43 -0.09
N LYS A 145 -9.95 4.05 0.63
CA LYS A 145 -9.75 5.39 1.23
C LYS A 145 -8.60 5.41 2.23
N SER A 146 -8.43 4.39 3.05
CA SER A 146 -7.29 4.34 3.96
C SER A 146 -5.97 4.20 3.21
N GLY A 147 -5.92 3.43 2.11
CA GLY A 147 -4.75 3.36 1.23
C GLY A 147 -4.43 4.70 0.56
N PHE A 148 -5.45 5.45 0.14
CA PHE A 148 -5.32 6.84 -0.32
C PHE A 148 -4.70 7.75 0.76
N VAL A 149 -5.18 7.65 2.00
CA VAL A 149 -4.62 8.43 3.11
C VAL A 149 -3.18 8.03 3.41
N GLN A 150 -2.82 6.75 3.33
CA GLN A 150 -1.44 6.28 3.51
C GLN A 150 -0.48 7.00 2.55
N TRP A 151 -0.78 7.02 1.25
CA TRP A 151 0.06 7.71 0.27
C TRP A 151 0.01 9.23 0.39
N LEU A 152 -1.11 9.80 0.86
CA LEU A 152 -1.22 11.22 1.16
C LEU A 152 -0.28 11.63 2.30
N ILE A 153 -0.20 10.83 3.36
CA ILE A 153 0.73 11.06 4.47
C ILE A 153 2.18 11.00 3.97
N VAL A 154 2.54 10.00 3.15
CA VAL A 154 3.89 9.92 2.56
C VAL A 154 4.19 11.14 1.70
N LEU A 155 3.21 11.61 0.93
CA LEU A 155 3.36 12.79 0.08
C LEU A 155 3.57 14.07 0.90
N ILE A 156 2.81 14.26 1.98
CA ILE A 156 2.95 15.39 2.91
C ILE A 156 4.33 15.37 3.55
N LEU A 157 4.75 14.23 4.12
CA LEU A 157 6.05 14.07 4.76
C LEU A 157 7.19 14.28 3.76
N GLY A 158 7.09 13.69 2.57
CA GLY A 158 8.10 13.83 1.50
C GLY A 158 8.23 15.28 1.03
N THR A 159 7.11 16.01 0.92
CA THR A 159 7.12 17.42 0.52
C THR A 159 7.67 18.32 1.64
N TYR A 160 7.27 18.06 2.89
CA TYR A 160 7.75 18.79 4.07
C TYR A 160 9.25 18.62 4.29
N LEU A 161 9.75 17.38 4.19
CA LEU A 161 11.16 17.05 4.33
C LEU A 161 11.98 17.32 3.06
N LYS A 162 11.36 17.87 1.99
CA LYS A 162 11.99 18.16 0.68
C LYS A 162 12.69 16.95 0.06
N VAL A 163 12.11 15.75 0.23
CA VAL A 163 12.63 14.51 -0.34
C VAL A 163 12.44 14.55 -1.86
N GLY A 164 13.54 14.43 -2.61
CA GLY A 164 13.51 14.45 -4.07
C GLY A 164 12.67 13.33 -4.72
N ALA A 165 12.47 12.22 -4.01
CA ALA A 165 11.63 11.09 -4.43
C ALA A 165 10.13 11.23 -4.07
N SER A 166 9.68 12.40 -3.58
CA SER A 166 8.27 12.67 -3.26
C SER A 166 7.31 12.49 -4.43
N TYR A 167 7.80 12.59 -5.69
CA TYR A 167 7.01 12.30 -6.88
C TYR A 167 6.48 10.86 -6.93
N ILE A 168 7.15 9.88 -6.31
CA ILE A 168 6.66 8.50 -6.24
C ILE A 168 5.34 8.48 -5.48
N ALA A 169 5.31 9.13 -4.31
CA ALA A 169 4.08 9.24 -3.51
C ALA A 169 2.98 9.98 -4.27
N LEU A 170 3.34 11.00 -5.06
CA LEU A 170 2.39 11.70 -5.91
C LEU A 170 1.77 10.77 -6.96
N ILE A 171 2.57 9.98 -7.69
CA ILE A 171 2.05 9.09 -8.74
C ILE A 171 1.18 7.99 -8.12
N TRP A 172 1.63 7.42 -6.99
CA TRP A 172 0.87 6.42 -6.24
C TRP A 172 -0.42 6.97 -5.62
N LEU A 173 -0.50 8.27 -5.33
CA LEU A 173 -1.72 8.91 -4.87
C LEU A 173 -2.67 9.25 -6.03
N VAL A 174 -2.16 9.95 -7.05
CA VAL A 174 -2.98 10.56 -8.12
C VAL A 174 -3.54 9.50 -9.07
N SER A 175 -2.75 8.50 -9.46
CA SER A 175 -3.19 7.53 -10.48
C SER A 175 -4.36 6.67 -9.99
N PRO A 176 -4.31 6.05 -8.79
CA PRO A 176 -5.47 5.33 -8.23
C PRO A 176 -6.63 6.26 -7.88
N ALA A 177 -6.36 7.48 -7.37
CA ALA A 177 -7.42 8.44 -7.07
C ALA A 177 -8.18 8.91 -8.32
N PHE A 178 -7.49 9.03 -9.46
CA PHE A 178 -8.13 9.37 -10.73
C PHE A 178 -8.98 8.22 -11.26
N ALA A 179 -8.55 6.96 -11.09
CA ALA A 179 -9.35 5.80 -11.47
C ALA A 179 -10.56 5.61 -10.57
N TYR A 180 -10.39 5.79 -9.26
CA TYR A 180 -11.48 5.83 -8.29
C TYR A 180 -12.42 7.01 -8.60
N GLY A 181 -11.90 8.19 -8.92
CA GLY A 181 -12.68 9.36 -9.34
C GLY A 181 -13.46 9.12 -10.63
N LEU A 182 -12.85 8.55 -11.67
CA LEU A 182 -13.52 8.22 -12.93
C LEU A 182 -14.63 7.18 -12.76
N MET A 183 -14.54 6.29 -11.77
CA MET A 183 -15.51 5.21 -11.56
C MET A 183 -16.56 5.48 -10.48
N GLU A 184 -16.21 6.23 -9.43
CA GLU A 184 -17.09 6.55 -8.30
C GLU A 184 -17.50 8.02 -8.22
N ALA A 185 -16.79 8.96 -8.85
CA ALA A 185 -17.21 10.37 -8.92
C ALA A 185 -18.18 10.62 -10.09
N THR A 186 -19.28 9.87 -10.13
CA THR A 186 -20.56 10.58 -10.21
C THR A 186 -20.89 11.03 -8.79
N LEU A 187 -20.52 12.27 -8.48
CA LEU A 187 -20.63 13.02 -7.21
C LEU A 187 -22.05 13.05 -6.62
N THR A 188 -22.63 11.90 -6.25
CA THR A 188 -23.92 11.85 -5.54
C THR A 188 -23.88 10.79 -4.44
N PRO A 189 -24.03 11.16 -3.15
CA PRO A 189 -24.12 10.24 -2.02
C PRO A 189 -25.40 9.39 -2.01
N VAL A 190 -26.30 9.62 -2.96
CA VAL A 190 -27.63 8.98 -3.06
C VAL A 190 -27.58 7.69 -3.89
N ARG A 191 -26.46 7.40 -4.56
CA ARG A 191 -26.35 6.22 -5.45
C ARG A 191 -25.75 5.04 -4.71
N SER A 192 -26.29 3.85 -4.96
CA SER A 192 -25.79 2.58 -4.42
C SER A 192 -24.30 2.39 -4.71
N PRO A 193 -23.54 1.73 -3.80
CA PRO A 193 -22.14 1.42 -4.06
C PRO A 193 -22.05 0.59 -5.34
N LYS A 194 -21.21 1.03 -6.28
CA LYS A 194 -20.94 0.30 -7.52
C LYS A 194 -19.72 -0.56 -7.35
N GLN A 195 -19.73 -1.70 -8.04
CA GLN A 195 -18.59 -2.59 -8.09
C GLN A 195 -17.39 -1.88 -8.73
N LEU A 196 -16.25 -2.03 -8.07
CA LEU A 196 -14.97 -1.50 -8.50
C LEU A 196 -14.39 -2.46 -9.56
N LYS A 197 -14.21 -1.99 -10.80
CA LYS A 197 -13.75 -2.88 -11.89
C LYS A 197 -12.24 -3.11 -11.76
N VAL A 198 -11.83 -4.39 -11.75
CA VAL A 198 -10.42 -4.79 -11.71
C VAL A 198 -9.62 -4.22 -12.89
N PHE A 199 -10.21 -4.15 -14.08
CA PHE A 199 -9.52 -3.67 -15.29
C PHE A 199 -9.02 -2.22 -15.18
N THR A 200 -9.84 -1.32 -14.61
CA THR A 200 -9.45 0.08 -14.44
C THR A 200 -8.45 0.26 -13.31
N LEU A 201 -8.52 -0.56 -12.25
CA LEU A 201 -7.47 -0.61 -11.24
C LEU A 201 -6.13 -1.02 -11.85
N VAL A 202 -6.11 -2.06 -12.69
CA VAL A 202 -4.88 -2.53 -13.35
C VAL A 202 -4.29 -1.41 -14.21
N LEU A 203 -5.12 -0.70 -14.98
CA LEU A 203 -4.69 0.47 -15.75
C LEU A 203 -4.15 1.59 -14.84
N ALA A 204 -4.83 1.83 -13.71
CA ALA A 204 -4.45 2.85 -12.72
C ALA A 204 -3.16 2.52 -11.98
N LEU A 205 -2.87 1.24 -11.75
CA LEU A 205 -1.66 0.77 -11.08
C LEU A 205 -0.49 0.61 -12.06
N ALA A 206 -0.76 0.46 -13.37
CA ALA A 206 0.30 0.35 -14.37
C ALA A 206 1.27 1.54 -14.33
N VAL A 207 0.75 2.77 -14.25
CA VAL A 207 1.57 3.99 -14.20
C VAL A 207 2.48 4.04 -12.96
N PRO A 208 1.97 3.94 -11.72
CA PRO A 208 2.82 3.93 -10.54
C PRO A 208 3.81 2.77 -10.54
N VAL A 209 3.38 1.54 -10.87
CA VAL A 209 4.25 0.36 -10.89
C VAL A 209 5.38 0.52 -11.90
N MET A 210 5.08 0.93 -13.14
CA MET A 210 6.12 1.14 -14.16
C MET A 210 7.09 2.26 -13.78
N SER A 211 6.60 3.31 -13.11
CA SER A 211 7.44 4.43 -12.68
C SER A 211 8.35 4.08 -11.49
N SER A 212 7.93 3.20 -10.59
CA SER A 212 8.67 2.86 -9.36
C SER A 212 9.46 1.55 -9.42
N ALA A 213 9.15 0.64 -10.34
CA ALA A 213 9.80 -0.69 -10.40
C ALA A 213 11.32 -0.62 -10.48
N GLY A 214 11.87 0.24 -11.36
CA GLY A 214 13.32 0.39 -11.50
C GLY A 214 14.01 0.93 -10.24
N LEU A 215 13.30 1.74 -9.44
CA LEU A 215 13.82 2.27 -8.18
C LEU A 215 13.80 1.20 -7.09
N PHE A 216 12.75 0.38 -7.01
CA PHE A 216 12.68 -0.73 -6.06
C PHE A 216 13.73 -1.80 -6.34
N ILE A 217 13.99 -2.13 -7.62
CA ILE A 217 15.06 -3.06 -7.99
C ILE A 217 16.42 -2.50 -7.56
N ARG A 218 16.71 -1.24 -7.91
CA ARG A 218 17.96 -0.60 -7.49
C ARG A 218 18.10 -0.49 -5.97
N LEU A 219 17.00 -0.28 -5.24
CA LEU A 219 17.01 -0.22 -3.78
C LEU A 219 17.49 -1.54 -3.18
N VAL A 220 16.99 -2.67 -3.68
CA VAL A 220 17.41 -4.00 -3.26
C VAL A 220 18.90 -4.22 -3.53
N ASP A 221 19.37 -3.90 -4.74
CA ASP A 221 20.80 -4.02 -5.09
C ASP A 221 21.70 -3.18 -4.18
N VAL A 222 21.30 -1.94 -3.89
CA VAL A 222 22.02 -1.03 -2.98
C VAL A 222 22.04 -1.59 -1.56
N MET A 223 20.93 -2.16 -1.07
CA MET A 223 20.86 -2.78 0.26
C MET A 223 21.78 -3.99 0.37
N VAL A 224 21.71 -4.92 -0.60
CA VAL A 224 22.58 -6.10 -0.64
C VAL A 224 24.05 -5.68 -0.68
N GLY A 225 24.41 -4.74 -1.56
CA GLY A 225 25.78 -4.23 -1.65
C GLY A 225 26.24 -3.50 -0.37
N SER A 226 25.33 -2.81 0.33
CA SER A 226 25.65 -2.13 1.58
C SER A 226 25.90 -3.11 2.72
N ILE A 227 25.13 -4.20 2.80
CA ILE A 227 25.31 -5.26 3.81
C ILE A 227 26.66 -5.96 3.62
N VAL A 228 26.99 -6.32 2.38
CA VAL A 228 28.29 -6.95 2.06
C VAL A 228 29.47 -6.02 2.44
N ARG A 229 29.32 -4.72 2.28
CA ARG A 229 30.36 -3.73 2.67
C ARG A 229 30.38 -3.43 4.17
N ALA A 230 29.26 -3.64 4.86
CA ALA A 230 29.16 -3.45 6.30
C ALA A 230 29.83 -4.60 7.06
N ASP A 231 29.84 -5.81 6.48
CA ASP A 231 30.58 -6.96 6.99
C ASP A 231 32.08 -6.81 6.70
N ARG A 232 32.75 -5.97 7.49
CA ARG A 232 34.19 -5.70 7.35
C ARG A 232 35.07 -6.84 7.87
N ASN A 233 34.55 -7.66 8.79
CA ASN A 233 35.25 -8.78 9.40
C ASN A 233 34.32 -10.00 9.42
N PRO A 234 34.67 -11.11 8.76
CA PRO A 234 33.83 -12.30 8.76
C PRO A 234 33.57 -12.77 10.20
N GLY A 235 32.30 -12.87 10.58
CA GLY A 235 31.85 -13.26 11.93
C GLY A 235 31.68 -12.11 12.93
N GLY A 236 31.86 -10.85 12.51
CA GLY A 236 31.68 -9.67 13.38
C GLY A 236 30.22 -9.26 13.62
N LEU A 237 29.31 -9.63 12.72
CA LEU A 237 27.87 -9.37 12.82
C LEU A 237 27.11 -10.70 12.87
N PRO A 238 25.93 -10.74 13.54
CA PRO A 238 25.10 -11.92 13.49
C PRO A 238 24.60 -12.18 12.07
N ASP A 239 24.71 -13.43 11.63
CA ASP A 239 24.37 -13.89 10.27
C ASP A 239 22.94 -13.54 9.84
N TRP A 240 22.00 -13.47 10.79
CA TRP A 240 20.59 -13.15 10.54
C TRP A 240 20.34 -11.64 10.35
N LEU A 241 21.23 -10.75 10.80
CA LEU A 241 20.98 -9.31 10.85
C LEU A 241 20.79 -8.71 9.45
N GLY A 242 21.66 -9.09 8.51
CA GLY A 242 21.55 -8.66 7.12
C GLY A 242 20.23 -9.12 6.48
N ASN A 243 19.83 -10.36 6.75
CA ASN A 243 18.58 -10.93 6.26
C ASN A 243 17.37 -10.15 6.81
N VAL A 244 17.38 -9.80 8.10
CA VAL A 244 16.30 -9.03 8.74
C VAL A 244 16.17 -7.64 8.14
N VAL A 245 17.27 -6.93 7.91
CA VAL A 245 17.26 -5.58 7.30
C VAL A 245 16.63 -5.62 5.92
N VAL A 246 17.04 -6.58 5.08
CA VAL A 246 16.49 -6.76 3.72
C VAL A 246 15.02 -7.15 3.78
N ALA A 247 14.65 -8.09 4.66
CA ALA A 247 13.29 -8.57 4.84
C ALA A 247 12.33 -7.45 5.24
N VAL A 248 12.71 -6.62 6.21
CA VAL A 248 11.90 -5.47 6.67
C VAL A 248 11.73 -4.45 5.55
N ALA A 249 12.80 -4.12 4.81
CA ALA A 249 12.71 -3.18 3.70
C ALA A 249 11.74 -3.66 2.61
N ILE A 250 11.81 -4.93 2.25
CA ILE A 250 10.90 -5.54 1.25
C ILE A 250 9.47 -5.58 1.76
N ALA A 251 9.27 -5.95 3.02
CA ALA A 251 7.94 -5.95 3.65
C ALA A 251 7.29 -4.56 3.59
N ILE A 252 8.05 -3.50 3.86
CA ILE A 252 7.56 -2.12 3.74
C ILE A 252 7.18 -1.82 2.29
N VAL A 253 8.05 -2.12 1.32
CA VAL A 253 7.76 -1.87 -0.10
C VAL A 253 6.50 -2.64 -0.55
N VAL A 254 6.40 -3.91 -0.19
CA VAL A 254 5.24 -4.76 -0.48
C VAL A 254 3.98 -4.18 0.14
N SER A 255 3.99 -3.88 1.45
CA SER A 255 2.82 -3.34 2.14
C SER A 255 2.34 -2.01 1.57
N PHE A 256 3.25 -1.14 1.11
CA PHE A 256 2.89 0.15 0.50
C PHE A 256 2.36 0.01 -0.92
N THR A 257 2.98 -0.86 -1.73
CA THR A 257 2.61 -1.04 -3.14
C THR A 257 1.33 -1.84 -3.32
N PHE A 258 1.08 -2.82 -2.44
CA PHE A 258 -0.09 -3.68 -2.53
C PHE A 258 -1.33 -3.12 -1.85
N VAL A 259 -1.25 -1.99 -1.12
CA VAL A 259 -2.38 -1.43 -0.35
C VAL A 259 -3.68 -1.29 -1.16
N TYR A 260 -3.57 -0.92 -2.44
CA TYR A 260 -4.73 -0.78 -3.34
C TYR A 260 -5.16 -2.07 -4.01
N LEU A 261 -4.29 -3.06 -4.13
CA LEU A 261 -4.60 -4.34 -4.79
C LEU A 261 -5.29 -5.28 -3.81
N LEU A 262 -4.83 -5.22 -2.57
CA LEU A 262 -5.35 -5.87 -1.39
C LEU A 262 -6.84 -5.54 -1.14
N SER A 263 -7.29 -4.30 -1.39
CA SER A 263 -8.71 -3.95 -1.24
C SER A 263 -9.65 -4.66 -2.23
N TYR A 264 -9.15 -5.33 -3.27
CA TYR A 264 -9.96 -5.95 -4.33
C TYR A 264 -9.98 -7.48 -4.30
N VAL A 265 -9.09 -8.11 -3.53
CA VAL A 265 -8.97 -9.58 -3.46
C VAL A 265 -10.22 -10.25 -2.87
N HIS A 266 -11.08 -9.47 -2.20
CA HIS A 266 -12.27 -9.95 -1.50
C HIS A 266 -13.53 -10.02 -2.41
N ILE A 267 -13.50 -9.49 -3.64
CA ILE A 267 -14.60 -9.55 -4.62
C ILE A 267 -14.63 -10.90 -5.36
N SER A 268 -13.47 -11.49 -5.62
CA SER A 268 -13.39 -12.82 -6.24
C SER A 268 -13.50 -13.88 -5.16
N GLY A 269 -14.74 -14.21 -4.81
CA GLY A 269 -15.04 -15.49 -4.17
C GLY A 269 -14.57 -16.66 -5.03
#